data_AF-A0AAE3QZT2-F1
#
_entry.id   AF-A0AAE3QZT2-F1
#
_cell.length_a   1.000
_cell.length_b   1.000
_cell.length_c   1.000
_cell.angle_alpha   90.00
_cell.angle_beta   90.00
_cell.angle_gamma   90.00
#
_symmetry.space_group_name_H-M   'P 1'
#
loop_
_entity.id
_entity.type
_entity.pdbx_description
1 polymer ?
#
loop_
_entity_poly.entity_id
_entity_poly.type
_entity_poly.pdbx_seq_one_letter_code
_entity_poly.pdbx_strand_id
1 'polypeptide(L)'
;MQNLYKSSLKALFLVTLFILISCKNDGVDKNSTIHVTGSIYKPYIYDRFVQAPLLTTWVNGKVNTLSGDTTLSVANSIYVSGNDVYIAGTETTGLANINNGYIRAAKYWKNGTAINLDGSPYYSEAKSIYVSGNDVYVAGYKDIENAPNGIYWKNGVEVALPFYNATSIFVTK
;
A
#
# COMPACT_ATOMS: atom_id res chain seq x y z
N MET A 1 26.07 -68.56 34.73
CA MET A 1 27.40 -67.95 34.52
C MET A 1 27.25 -66.86 33.47
N GLN A 2 27.67 -65.62 33.82
CA GLN A 2 28.02 -64.48 32.95
C GLN A 2 26.83 -63.85 32.17
N ASN A 3 26.49 -62.56 32.27
CA ASN A 3 27.25 -61.30 32.36
C ASN A 3 26.33 -60.25 33.06
N LEU A 4 26.67 -59.55 34.14
CA LEU A 4 27.64 -58.44 34.30
C LEU A 4 27.58 -57.39 33.18
N TYR A 5 27.56 -56.10 33.56
CA TYR A 5 27.44 -54.88 32.74
C TYR A 5 26.00 -54.59 32.26
N LYS A 6 25.27 -53.55 32.70
CA LYS A 6 25.68 -52.19 33.02
C LYS A 6 24.78 -51.59 34.12
N SER A 7 25.30 -51.58 35.35
CA SER A 7 24.99 -50.53 36.32
C SER A 7 25.89 -49.33 35.97
N SER A 8 25.32 -48.28 35.36
CA SER A 8 25.83 -46.89 35.33
C SER A 8 25.23 -46.11 34.15
N LEU A 9 24.05 -45.49 34.33
CA LEU A 9 23.67 -44.20 33.71
C LEU A 9 22.26 -43.77 34.16
N LYS A 10 22.12 -43.41 35.43
CA LYS A 10 21.02 -42.53 35.88
C LYS A 10 21.58 -41.30 36.59
N ALA A 11 22.74 -40.84 36.12
CA ALA A 11 23.26 -39.52 36.41
C ALA A 11 23.14 -38.68 35.13
N LEU A 12 22.51 -37.53 35.27
CA LEU A 12 22.67 -36.37 34.40
C LEU A 12 22.00 -36.42 33.01
N PHE A 13 20.68 -36.26 32.98
CA PHE A 13 19.99 -35.58 31.87
C PHE A 13 19.05 -34.51 32.44
N LEU A 14 19.63 -33.62 33.23
CA LEU A 14 19.06 -32.29 33.54
C LEU A 14 19.97 -31.26 32.85
N VAL A 15 20.10 -31.42 31.53
CA VAL A 15 20.81 -30.49 30.66
C VAL A 15 19.79 -29.96 29.67
N THR A 16 19.28 -28.79 30.03
CA THR A 16 18.90 -27.69 29.13
C THR A 16 18.12 -28.06 27.87
N LEU A 17 16.80 -27.91 27.96
CA LEU A 17 16.07 -27.32 26.85
C LEU A 17 15.26 -26.13 27.37
N PHE A 18 15.98 -25.13 27.91
CA PHE A 18 15.54 -23.75 27.69
C PHE A 18 15.63 -23.55 26.18
N ILE A 19 14.53 -23.83 25.47
CA ILE A 19 14.36 -23.34 24.11
C ILE A 19 14.49 -21.84 24.25
N LEU A 20 15.62 -21.31 23.78
CA LEU A 20 15.79 -19.91 23.49
C LEU A 20 14.59 -19.56 22.60
N ILE A 21 13.57 -18.94 23.19
CA ILE A 21 12.76 -17.98 22.46
C ILE A 21 13.74 -16.85 22.18
N SER A 22 14.58 -17.05 21.16
CA SER A 22 15.09 -15.94 20.39
C SER A 22 13.86 -15.35 19.73
N CYS A 23 13.12 -14.54 20.50
CA CYS A 23 12.31 -13.50 19.90
C CYS A 23 13.31 -12.72 19.07
N LYS A 24 13.34 -12.96 17.76
CA LYS A 24 13.74 -11.89 16.85
C LYS A 24 12.85 -10.73 17.26
N ASN A 25 13.44 -9.72 17.90
CA ASN A 25 12.83 -8.40 17.94
C ASN A 25 12.87 -7.92 16.49
N ASP A 26 11.85 -8.30 15.73
CA ASP A 26 11.54 -7.82 14.40
C ASP A 26 11.04 -6.37 14.42
N GLY A 27 11.10 -5.70 15.57
CA GLY A 27 10.73 -4.30 15.76
C GLY A 27 9.22 -4.08 15.78
N VAL A 28 8.42 -5.14 15.72
CA VAL A 28 6.96 -5.09 15.76
C VAL A 28 6.51 -5.56 17.14
N ASP A 29 5.79 -4.72 17.88
CA ASP A 29 5.07 -5.19 19.07
C ASP A 29 4.13 -6.33 18.66
N LYS A 30 4.06 -7.40 19.46
CA LYS A 30 3.30 -8.63 19.13
C LYS A 30 1.81 -8.39 18.88
N ASN A 31 1.29 -7.22 19.28
CA ASN A 31 -0.09 -6.79 19.09
C ASN A 31 -0.27 -5.74 17.98
N SER A 32 0.80 -5.32 17.32
CA SER A 32 0.76 -4.32 16.25
C SER A 32 0.76 -4.97 14.87
N THR A 33 -0.11 -4.49 13.98
CA THR A 33 -0.07 -4.84 12.55
C THR A 33 0.46 -3.65 11.77
N ILE A 34 1.56 -3.84 11.05
CA ILE A 34 2.17 -2.80 10.22
C ILE A 34 1.62 -2.93 8.80
N HIS A 35 1.00 -1.87 8.30
CA HIS A 35 0.58 -1.75 6.91
C HIS A 35 1.50 -0.77 6.19
N VAL A 36 2.15 -1.22 5.12
CA VAL A 36 2.96 -0.40 4.22
C VAL A 36 2.32 -0.43 2.84
N THR A 37 2.39 0.68 2.12
CA THR A 37 1.99 0.73 0.71
C THR A 37 3.13 1.29 -0.14
N GLY A 38 3.12 0.96 -1.42
CA GLY A 38 4.21 1.28 -2.34
C GLY A 38 3.99 0.61 -3.69
N SER A 39 5.01 0.73 -4.54
CA SER A 39 4.95 0.33 -5.95
C SER A 39 6.06 -0.68 -6.24
N ILE A 40 5.73 -1.83 -6.83
CA ILE A 40 6.74 -2.80 -7.28
C ILE A 40 6.90 -2.69 -8.79
N TYR A 41 8.10 -2.31 -9.25
CA TYR A 41 8.48 -2.40 -10.66
C TYR A 41 8.79 -3.85 -11.03
N LYS A 42 8.01 -4.46 -11.95
CA LYS A 42 8.38 -5.78 -12.51
C LYS A 42 9.61 -5.62 -13.45
N PRO A 43 10.60 -6.52 -13.40
CA PRO A 43 11.74 -6.51 -14.31
C PRO A 43 11.29 -6.77 -15.76
N TYR A 44 12.05 -6.22 -16.70
CA TYR A 44 11.80 -6.24 -18.15
C TYR A 44 11.56 -7.68 -18.66
N ILE A 45 10.41 -7.95 -19.27
CA ILE A 45 10.18 -9.17 -20.05
C ILE A 45 10.10 -8.75 -21.52
N TYR A 46 11.03 -9.24 -22.33
CA TYR A 46 11.37 -8.73 -23.68
C TYR A 46 10.23 -8.78 -24.74
N ASP A 47 9.03 -9.25 -24.38
CA ASP A 47 7.92 -9.49 -25.31
C ASP A 47 6.65 -8.66 -24.99
N ARG A 48 6.65 -7.85 -23.93
CA ARG A 48 5.60 -6.84 -23.72
C ARG A 48 6.22 -5.54 -23.22
N PHE A 49 6.03 -4.46 -23.98
CA PHE A 49 6.51 -3.09 -23.72
C PHE A 49 5.89 -2.42 -22.48
N VAL A 50 5.69 -3.13 -21.37
CA VAL A 50 5.07 -2.54 -20.17
C VAL A 50 5.92 -2.85 -18.95
N GLN A 51 6.81 -1.92 -18.60
CA GLN A 51 7.28 -1.77 -17.22
C GLN A 51 6.07 -1.33 -16.38
N ALA A 52 5.56 -2.18 -15.51
CA ALA A 52 4.40 -1.87 -14.69
C ALA A 52 4.73 -1.83 -13.20
N PRO A 53 4.62 -0.66 -12.52
CA PRO A 53 4.46 -0.64 -11.08
C PRO A 53 3.09 -1.25 -10.72
N LEU A 54 3.09 -2.33 -9.95
CA LEU A 54 1.88 -2.86 -9.34
C LEU A 54 1.67 -2.23 -7.96
N LEU A 55 0.43 -1.82 -7.67
CA LEU A 55 0.05 -1.38 -6.35
C LEU A 55 0.23 -2.54 -5.38
N THR A 56 1.15 -2.36 -4.42
CA THR A 56 1.46 -3.37 -3.44
C THR A 56 1.22 -2.84 -2.04
N THR A 57 0.64 -3.69 -1.21
CA THR A 57 0.66 -3.51 0.24
C THR A 57 1.51 -4.57 0.89
N TRP A 58 2.14 -4.23 2.00
CA TRP A 58 2.80 -5.18 2.88
C TRP A 58 2.10 -5.13 4.22
N VAL A 59 1.59 -6.28 4.67
CA VAL A 59 1.04 -6.46 6.02
C VAL A 59 2.04 -7.31 6.79
N ASN A 60 2.69 -6.76 7.82
CA ASN A 60 3.76 -7.42 8.57
C ASN A 60 4.87 -8.00 7.66
N GLY A 61 5.27 -7.24 6.64
CA GLY A 61 6.29 -7.65 5.67
C GLY A 61 5.81 -8.63 4.58
N LYS A 62 4.56 -9.13 4.65
CA LYS A 62 3.99 -9.99 3.61
C LYS A 62 3.30 -9.16 2.53
N VAL A 63 3.73 -9.37 1.28
CA VAL A 63 3.15 -8.76 0.07
C VAL A 63 1.71 -9.22 -0.13
N ASN A 64 0.79 -8.26 -0.25
CA ASN A 64 -0.55 -8.39 -0.78
C ASN A 64 -0.70 -7.43 -1.97
N THR A 65 -0.80 -7.97 -3.18
CA THR A 65 -1.07 -7.20 -4.39
C THR A 65 -2.57 -6.92 -4.46
N LEU A 66 -2.96 -5.66 -4.48
CA LEU A 66 -4.38 -5.25 -4.39
C LEU A 66 -4.97 -4.82 -5.75
N SER A 67 -4.14 -4.57 -6.75
CA SER A 67 -4.58 -4.28 -8.12
C SER A 67 -4.53 -5.55 -8.98
N GLY A 68 -5.56 -5.77 -9.79
CA GLY A 68 -5.49 -6.76 -10.88
C GLY A 68 -4.28 -6.52 -11.78
N ASP A 69 -3.75 -7.58 -12.39
CA ASP A 69 -2.43 -7.69 -13.02
C ASP A 69 -2.11 -6.76 -14.23
N THR A 70 -2.88 -5.71 -14.51
CA THR A 70 -2.83 -5.04 -15.82
C THR A 70 -2.77 -3.51 -15.84
N THR A 71 -2.90 -2.80 -14.70
CA THR A 71 -2.91 -1.32 -14.69
C THR A 71 -1.78 -0.73 -13.85
N LEU A 72 -1.01 0.21 -14.42
CA LEU A 72 0.11 0.89 -13.73
C LEU A 72 -0.47 1.67 -12.56
N SER A 73 -0.18 1.31 -11.32
CA SER A 73 -0.75 1.98 -10.15
C SER A 73 0.34 2.36 -9.14
N VAL A 74 0.33 3.62 -8.72
CA VAL A 74 1.24 4.16 -7.70
C VAL A 74 0.45 4.43 -6.43
N ALA A 75 0.94 3.91 -5.30
CA ALA A 75 0.45 4.25 -3.98
C ALA A 75 1.21 5.44 -3.39
N ASN A 76 0.49 6.44 -2.90
CA ASN A 76 1.09 7.63 -2.28
C ASN A 76 0.81 7.73 -0.78
N SER A 77 -0.32 7.21 -0.31
CA SER A 77 -0.71 7.33 1.10
C SER A 77 -1.62 6.18 1.54
N ILE A 78 -1.54 5.81 2.80
CA ILE A 78 -2.34 4.75 3.43
C ILE A 78 -3.00 5.27 4.72
N TYR A 79 -4.23 4.85 4.97
CA TYR A 79 -4.94 5.06 6.22
C TYR A 79 -5.63 3.77 6.64
N VAL A 80 -5.57 3.45 7.93
CA VAL A 80 -6.23 2.26 8.52
C VAL A 80 -7.28 2.72 9.53
N SER A 81 -8.52 2.25 9.35
CA SER A 81 -9.64 2.53 10.25
C SER A 81 -10.30 1.23 10.67
N GLY A 82 -10.06 0.78 11.90
CA GLY A 82 -10.47 -0.56 12.34
C GLY A 82 -9.88 -1.65 11.44
N ASN A 83 -10.74 -2.39 10.74
CA ASN A 83 -10.34 -3.44 9.80
C ASN A 83 -10.20 -2.96 8.35
N ASP A 84 -10.60 -1.72 8.05
CA ASP A 84 -10.59 -1.19 6.71
C ASP A 84 -9.26 -0.50 6.39
N VAL A 85 -8.68 -0.86 5.24
CA VAL A 85 -7.46 -0.26 4.70
C VAL A 85 -7.82 0.59 3.50
N TYR A 86 -7.37 1.85 3.54
CA TYR A 86 -7.59 2.85 2.52
C TYR A 86 -6.24 3.27 1.93
N ILE A 87 -6.15 3.35 0.62
CA ILE A 87 -4.92 3.73 -0.08
C ILE A 87 -5.26 4.79 -1.10
N ALA A 88 -4.58 5.93 -1.08
CA ALA A 88 -4.66 6.93 -2.13
C ALA A 88 -3.50 6.78 -3.12
N GLY A 89 -3.80 7.02 -4.40
CA GLY A 89 -2.79 6.91 -5.43
C GLY A 89 -3.32 7.24 -6.83
N THR A 90 -2.59 6.78 -7.83
CA THR A 90 -2.92 7.00 -9.24
C THR A 90 -2.92 5.70 -9.99
N GLU A 91 -3.88 5.52 -10.88
CA GLU A 91 -3.86 4.46 -11.89
C GLU A 91 -3.67 5.07 -13.27
N THR A 92 -2.77 4.53 -14.07
CA THR A 92 -2.65 4.87 -15.49
C THR A 92 -3.76 4.18 -16.27
N THR A 93 -4.65 4.98 -16.84
CA THR A 93 -5.77 4.54 -17.65
C THR A 93 -5.40 4.61 -19.13
N GLY A 94 -4.68 3.61 -19.63
CA GLY A 94 -4.42 3.41 -21.08
C GLY A 94 -3.00 3.78 -21.56
N LEU A 95 -2.65 3.23 -22.74
CA LEU A 95 -1.40 3.57 -23.43
C LEU A 95 -1.53 4.95 -24.08
N ALA A 96 -0.47 5.74 -23.95
CA ALA A 96 -0.34 7.02 -24.60
C ALA A 96 -0.69 6.91 -26.09
N ASN A 97 -1.67 7.68 -26.56
CA ASN A 97 -1.58 8.12 -27.94
C ASN A 97 -0.31 8.98 -28.02
N ILE A 98 0.55 8.66 -28.98
CA ILE A 98 1.92 9.19 -29.20
C ILE A 98 2.10 10.72 -29.10
N ASN A 99 1.02 11.48 -28.97
CA ASN A 99 1.00 12.92 -28.86
C ASN A 99 0.62 13.46 -27.45
N ASN A 100 0.14 12.64 -26.50
CA ASN A 100 -0.50 13.13 -25.27
C ASN A 100 -0.13 12.42 -23.95
N GLY A 101 0.88 11.54 -23.96
CA GLY A 101 1.36 10.88 -22.72
C GLY A 101 0.34 9.94 -22.07
N TYR A 102 0.72 9.37 -20.93
CA TYR A 102 -0.15 8.49 -20.13
C TYR A 102 -1.20 9.33 -19.38
N ILE A 103 -2.48 9.00 -19.51
CA ILE A 103 -3.52 9.56 -18.65
C ILE A 103 -3.42 8.84 -17.30
N ARG A 104 -3.11 9.59 -16.23
CA ARG A 104 -3.17 9.11 -14.86
C ARG A 104 -4.42 9.66 -14.21
N ALA A 105 -5.20 8.78 -13.61
CA ALA A 105 -6.41 9.13 -12.88
C ALA A 105 -6.18 8.94 -11.37
N ALA A 106 -6.55 9.95 -10.58
CA ALA A 106 -6.60 9.86 -9.14
C ALA A 106 -7.62 8.81 -8.70
N LYS A 107 -7.19 7.90 -7.81
CA LYS A 107 -8.02 6.85 -7.22
C LYS A 107 -7.71 6.69 -5.75
N TYR A 108 -8.64 6.05 -5.06
CA TYR A 108 -8.32 5.36 -3.82
C TYR A 108 -8.82 3.92 -3.85
N TRP A 109 -8.21 3.05 -3.06
CA TRP A 109 -8.63 1.68 -2.88
C TRP A 109 -9.10 1.49 -1.46
N LYS A 110 -10.27 0.86 -1.28
CA LYS A 110 -10.75 0.38 0.01
C LYS A 110 -10.71 -1.14 -0.01
N ASN A 111 -9.90 -1.75 0.85
CA ASN A 111 -9.73 -3.21 0.92
C ASN A 111 -9.46 -3.87 -0.45
N GLY A 112 -8.68 -3.19 -1.30
CA GLY A 112 -8.35 -3.62 -2.65
C GLY A 112 -9.38 -3.28 -3.73
N THR A 113 -10.59 -2.84 -3.38
CA THR A 113 -11.56 -2.33 -4.36
C THR A 113 -11.24 -0.89 -4.74
N ALA A 114 -10.95 -0.65 -6.02
CA ALA A 114 -10.68 0.68 -6.56
C ALA A 114 -11.94 1.55 -6.61
N ILE A 115 -11.78 2.83 -6.25
CA ILE A 115 -12.79 3.87 -6.32
C ILE A 115 -12.17 5.06 -7.07
N ASN A 116 -12.81 5.44 -8.16
CA ASN A 116 -12.36 6.56 -9.00
C ASN A 116 -12.68 7.88 -8.32
N LEU A 117 -11.70 8.78 -8.24
CA LEU A 117 -11.88 10.14 -7.73
C LEU A 117 -12.09 11.14 -8.86
N ASP A 118 -11.50 10.88 -10.02
CA ASP A 118 -11.63 11.70 -11.21
C ASP A 118 -11.96 10.82 -12.42
N GLY A 119 -12.98 11.23 -13.17
CA GLY A 119 -13.39 10.63 -14.45
C GLY A 119 -13.05 11.50 -15.65
N SER A 120 -12.38 12.63 -15.42
CA SER A 120 -11.98 13.54 -16.48
C SER A 120 -10.83 12.98 -17.32
N PRO A 121 -10.62 13.48 -18.55
CA PRO A 121 -9.48 13.09 -19.39
C PRO A 121 -8.17 13.74 -18.93
N TYR A 122 -8.20 14.54 -17.86
CA TYR A 122 -7.05 15.26 -17.36
C TYR A 122 -6.19 14.37 -16.46
N TYR A 123 -4.91 14.71 -16.38
CA TYR A 123 -4.01 14.11 -15.43
C TYR A 123 -4.43 14.48 -14.01
N SER A 124 -4.59 13.51 -13.12
CA SER A 124 -4.85 13.75 -11.71
C SER A 124 -4.09 12.79 -10.81
N GLU A 125 -3.73 13.28 -9.63
CA GLU A 125 -3.06 12.48 -8.59
C GLU A 125 -3.71 12.62 -7.23
N ALA A 126 -3.93 11.50 -6.55
CA ALA A 126 -4.22 11.48 -5.12
C ALA A 126 -2.92 11.30 -4.33
N LYS A 127 -2.62 12.24 -3.43
CA LYS A 127 -1.38 12.31 -2.66
C LYS A 127 -1.52 11.86 -1.21
N SER A 128 -2.67 12.16 -0.59
CA SER A 128 -2.89 11.90 0.83
C SER A 128 -4.33 11.47 1.08
N ILE A 129 -4.53 10.54 2.01
CA ILE A 129 -5.85 10.07 2.43
C ILE A 129 -6.01 10.14 3.95
N TYR A 130 -7.20 10.56 4.38
CA TYR A 130 -7.60 10.59 5.78
C TYR A 130 -9.04 10.11 5.91
N VAL A 131 -9.36 9.35 6.96
CA VAL A 131 -10.71 8.86 7.22
C VAL A 131 -11.18 9.35 8.58
N SER A 132 -12.34 10.03 8.61
CA SER A 132 -12.98 10.53 9.83
C SER A 132 -14.40 9.96 9.95
N GLY A 133 -14.57 8.98 10.84
CA GLY A 133 -15.82 8.23 10.92
C GLY A 133 -16.11 7.53 9.58
N ASN A 134 -17.20 7.94 8.92
CA ASN A 134 -17.62 7.38 7.63
C ASN A 134 -17.10 8.18 6.43
N ASP A 135 -16.53 9.36 6.65
CA ASP A 135 -16.08 10.24 5.58
C ASP A 135 -14.63 9.93 5.19
N VAL A 136 -14.40 9.79 3.89
CA VAL A 136 -13.06 9.64 3.29
C VAL A 136 -12.68 10.96 2.63
N TYR A 137 -11.53 11.49 3.02
CA TYR A 137 -10.94 12.71 2.51
C TYR A 137 -9.66 12.37 1.77
N VAL A 138 -9.53 12.84 0.53
CA VAL A 138 -8.33 12.62 -0.29
C VAL A 138 -7.84 13.96 -0.79
N ALA A 139 -6.57 14.30 -0.58
CA ALA A 139 -5.95 15.49 -1.17
C ALA A 139 -5.07 15.13 -2.37
N GLY A 140 -4.98 16.04 -3.32
CA GLY A 140 -4.18 15.85 -4.52
C GLY A 140 -4.19 17.06 -5.43
N TYR A 141 -3.99 16.80 -6.72
CA TYR A 141 -4.10 17.82 -7.75
C TYR A 141 -4.60 17.23 -9.06
N LYS A 142 -5.04 18.12 -9.94
CA LYS A 142 -5.49 17.83 -11.29
C LYS A 142 -4.93 18.87 -12.25
N ASP A 143 -4.37 18.42 -13.35
CA ASP A 143 -3.78 19.27 -14.36
C ASP A 143 -4.85 19.66 -15.39
N ILE A 144 -5.46 20.83 -15.17
CA ILE A 144 -6.49 21.37 -16.04
C ILE A 144 -5.77 22.29 -17.03
N GLU A 145 -5.68 21.88 -18.29
CA GLU A 145 -5.07 22.68 -19.37
C GLU A 145 -3.61 23.12 -19.13
N ASN A 146 -2.79 22.25 -18.55
CA ASN A 146 -1.38 22.53 -18.16
C ASN A 146 -1.25 23.46 -16.94
N ALA A 147 -2.32 23.64 -16.17
CA ALA A 147 -2.29 24.27 -14.86
C ALA A 147 -2.65 23.23 -13.78
N PRO A 148 -1.70 22.85 -12.89
CA PRO A 148 -2.02 22.00 -11.77
C PRO A 148 -2.91 22.78 -10.79
N ASN A 149 -4.06 22.21 -10.45
CA ASN A 149 -5.01 22.74 -9.49
C ASN A 149 -5.07 21.79 -8.31
N GLY A 150 -4.85 22.33 -7.11
CA GLY A 150 -5.03 21.63 -5.86
C GLY A 150 -6.50 21.27 -5.68
N ILE A 151 -6.74 20.03 -5.30
CA ILE A 151 -8.08 19.47 -5.13
C ILE A 151 -8.07 18.63 -3.86
N TYR A 152 -9.21 18.59 -3.18
CA TYR A 152 -9.51 17.45 -2.34
C TYR A 152 -10.84 16.83 -2.74
N TRP A 153 -10.97 15.53 -2.49
CA TRP A 153 -12.20 14.79 -2.67
C TRP A 153 -12.75 14.40 -1.30
N LYS A 154 -14.03 14.68 -1.07
CA LYS A 154 -14.79 14.12 0.06
C LYS A 154 -15.75 13.07 -0.46
N ASN A 155 -15.56 11.82 -0.07
CA ASN A 155 -16.39 10.69 -0.52
C ASN A 155 -16.50 10.61 -2.06
N GLY A 156 -15.40 10.89 -2.77
CA GLY A 156 -15.37 10.92 -4.23
C GLY A 156 -15.87 12.21 -4.88
N VAL A 157 -16.40 13.17 -4.11
CA VAL A 157 -16.85 14.47 -4.63
C VAL A 157 -15.70 15.46 -4.62
N GLU A 158 -15.36 15.97 -5.81
CA GLU A 158 -14.29 16.94 -6.05
C GLU A 158 -14.59 18.30 -5.42
N VAL A 159 -13.59 18.89 -4.75
CA VAL A 159 -13.61 20.26 -4.26
C VAL A 159 -12.31 20.96 -4.67
N ALA A 160 -12.44 21.99 -5.51
CA ALA A 160 -11.32 22.79 -5.98
C ALA A 160 -10.75 23.69 -4.88
N LEU A 161 -9.42 23.84 -4.87
CA LEU A 161 -8.70 24.76 -4.00
C LEU A 161 -8.09 25.90 -4.84
N PRO A 162 -7.87 27.09 -4.25
CA PRO A 162 -7.38 28.26 -4.99
C PRO A 162 -5.88 28.20 -5.38
N PHE A 163 -5.18 27.08 -5.15
CA PHE A 163 -3.73 26.98 -5.33
C PHE A 163 -3.30 25.65 -5.97
N TYR A 164 -2.03 25.59 -6.39
CA TYR A 164 -1.53 24.64 -7.37
C TYR A 164 -1.40 23.16 -6.93
N ASN A 165 -1.28 22.84 -5.63
CA ASN A 165 -1.10 21.44 -5.20
C ASN A 165 -1.51 21.20 -3.73
N ALA A 166 -2.38 20.21 -3.48
CA ALA A 166 -2.64 19.71 -2.14
C ALA A 166 -1.91 18.37 -1.91
N THR A 167 -0.97 18.38 -0.98
CA THR A 167 -0.05 17.25 -0.77
C THR A 167 -0.39 16.41 0.46
N SER A 168 -1.08 16.99 1.43
CA SER A 168 -1.48 16.33 2.68
C SER A 168 -2.90 16.73 3.09
N ILE A 169 -3.59 15.82 3.78
CA ILE A 169 -4.88 16.10 4.40
C ILE A 169 -4.98 15.44 5.77
N PHE A 170 -5.57 16.15 6.72
CA PHE A 170 -6.00 15.65 8.01
C PHE A 170 -7.25 16.41 8.43
N VAL A 171 -8.11 15.78 9.23
CA VAL A 171 -9.36 16.40 9.70
C VAL A 171 -9.35 16.41 11.23
N THR A 172 -9.47 17.60 11.81
CA THR A 172 -9.62 17.78 13.27
C THR A 172 -11.09 18.00 13.62
N LYS A 173 -11.45 17.69 14.86
CA LYS A 173 -12.75 18.05 15.46
C LYS A 173 -12.58 19.22 16.41
#